data_AF-A0A3D4P6P9-F1
#
_entry.id   AF-A0A3D4P6P9-F1
#
_cell.length_a   1.000
_cell.length_b   1.000
_cell.length_c   1.000
_cell.angle_alpha   90.00
_cell.angle_beta   90.00
_cell.angle_gamma   90.00
#
_symmetry.space_group_name_H-M   'P 1'
#
loop_
_entity.id
_entity.type
_entity.pdbx_description
1 polymer ?
#
loop_
_entity_poly.entity_id
_entity_poly.type
_entity_poly.pdbx_seq_one_letter_code
_entity_poly.pdbx_strand_id
1 'polypeptide(L)' 'MPKPNTSQSRPRKSKAERPVEAPEEYRLQKFLASAGLGSRRKCEEIIRSGRIMVDGEPVDNPGMNVNPLTQVISF' A
#
# COMPACT_ATOMS: atom_id res chain seq x y z
N MET A 1 -21.48 40.49 2.81
CA MET A 1 -20.30 39.97 2.07
C MET A 1 -19.09 40.77 2.55
N PRO A 2 -17.91 40.18 2.89
CA PRO A 2 -17.17 39.12 2.18
C PRO A 2 -16.83 37.86 3.01
N LYS A 3 -16.51 36.76 2.30
CA LYS A 3 -15.81 35.53 2.78
C LYS A 3 -14.27 35.73 2.60
N PRO A 4 -13.44 34.67 2.60
CA PRO A 4 -12.84 33.88 3.68
C PRO A 4 -11.29 33.98 3.68
N ASN A 5 -10.58 33.50 4.71
CA ASN A 5 -9.20 32.99 4.52
C ASN A 5 -8.82 32.09 5.71
N THR A 6 -8.63 30.78 5.56
CA THR A 6 -7.57 30.03 4.85
C THR A 6 -6.37 29.76 5.75
N SER A 7 -5.93 28.50 5.68
CA SER A 7 -4.69 27.96 6.22
C SER A 7 -4.72 27.50 7.68
N GLN A 8 -5.61 26.57 8.00
CA GLN A 8 -5.19 25.50 8.91
C GLN A 8 -4.31 24.53 8.12
N SER A 9 -3.02 24.88 8.09
CA SER A 9 -1.92 24.04 7.65
C SER A 9 -2.02 22.69 8.36
N ARG A 10 -2.51 21.66 7.66
CA ARG A 10 -2.53 20.30 8.16
C ARG A 10 -1.08 19.89 8.52
N PRO A 11 -0.85 19.27 9.69
CA PRO A 11 0.49 18.91 10.10
C PRO A 11 1.04 17.89 9.10
N ARG A 12 2.17 18.22 8.47
CA ARG A 12 3.00 17.27 7.73
C ARG A 12 3.65 16.33 8.76
N LYS A 13 2.94 15.29 9.20
CA LYS A 13 3.55 14.21 9.97
C LYS A 13 4.17 13.20 9.01
N SER A 14 5.39 13.51 8.58
CA SER A 14 6.36 12.53 8.12
C SER A 14 7.22 12.13 9.32
N LYS A 15 6.97 10.96 9.91
CA LYS A 15 8.02 10.03 10.37
C LYS A 15 7.41 8.69 10.77
N ALA A 16 7.98 7.65 10.21
CA ALA A 16 7.68 6.26 10.49
C ALA A 16 8.14 5.91 11.91
N GLU A 17 7.16 5.62 12.77
CA GLU A 17 7.31 4.85 14.01
C GLU A 17 5.88 4.50 14.39
N ARG A 18 5.44 3.28 14.04
CA ARG A 18 4.21 2.71 14.60
C ARG A 18 4.60 1.42 15.32
N PRO A 19 4.15 1.22 16.57
CA PRO A 19 4.34 -0.04 17.28
C PRO A 19 3.81 -1.20 16.44
N VAL A 20 4.55 -2.31 16.45
CA VAL A 20 4.14 -3.61 15.91
C VAL A 20 2.97 -4.15 16.75
N GLU A 21 1.77 -3.63 16.52
CA GLU A 21 0.54 -4.13 17.12
C GLU A 21 -0.40 -4.60 16.00
N ALA A 22 -0.61 -5.92 16.02
CA ALA A 22 -1.37 -6.76 15.10
C ALA A 22 -0.79 -6.96 13.68
N PRO A 23 -0.82 -8.20 13.15
CA PRO A 23 -0.66 -8.45 11.73
C PRO A 23 -1.88 -7.89 10.98
N GLU A 24 -1.89 -6.58 10.77
CA GLU A 24 -2.88 -5.92 9.94
C GLU A 24 -2.68 -6.42 8.51
N GLU A 25 -3.66 -7.15 7.98
CA GLU A 25 -3.65 -7.62 6.61
C GLU A 25 -3.79 -6.43 5.66
N TYR A 26 -2.72 -6.08 4.95
CA TYR A 26 -2.70 -4.97 4.02
C TYR A 26 -3.17 -5.43 2.64
N ARG A 27 -4.02 -4.64 2.00
CA ARG A 27 -4.31 -4.82 0.57
C ARG A 27 -3.02 -4.81 -0.25
N LEU A 28 -2.82 -5.82 -1.10
CA LEU A 28 -1.60 -6.03 -1.88
C LEU A 28 -1.22 -4.79 -2.69
N GLN A 29 -2.15 -4.16 -3.40
CA GLN A 29 -1.91 -2.93 -4.16
C GLN A 29 -1.50 -1.73 -3.29
N LYS A 30 -1.96 -1.67 -2.03
CA LYS A 30 -1.55 -0.62 -1.07
C LYS A 30 -0.14 -0.91 -0.57
N PHE A 31 0.18 -2.16 -0.29
CA PHE A 31 1.53 -2.58 0.10
C PHE A 31 2.53 -2.29 -1.02
N LEU A 32 2.28 -2.75 -2.25
CA LEU A 32 3.14 -2.54 -3.41
C LEU A 32 3.36 -1.05 -3.72
N ALA A 33 2.31 -0.23 -3.63
CA ALA A 33 2.43 1.21 -3.81
C ALA A 33 3.25 1.87 -2.69
N SER A 34 3.16 1.35 -1.46
CA SER A 34 3.97 1.82 -0.33
C SER A 34 5.43 1.38 -0.42
N ALA A 35 5.68 0.20 -1.02
CA ALA A 35 7.00 -0.31 -1.35
C ALA A 35 7.66 0.40 -2.54
N GLY A 36 6.92 1.27 -3.24
CA GLY A 36 7.44 2.07 -4.35
C GLY A 36 7.39 1.38 -5.72
N LEU A 37 6.71 0.23 -5.84
CA LEU A 37 6.58 -0.47 -7.12
C LEU A 37 5.83 0.34 -8.18
N GLY A 38 4.96 1.25 -7.75
CA GLY A 38 4.28 2.19 -8.64
C GLY A 38 3.07 2.86 -8.00
N SER A 39 2.29 3.55 -8.82
CA SER A 39 0.99 4.07 -8.38
C SER A 39 0.01 2.92 -8.10
N ARG A 40 -1.06 3.18 -7.32
CA ARG A 40 -2.08 2.14 -7.01
C ARG A 40 -2.62 1.44 -8.26
N ARG A 41 -2.87 2.20 -9.33
CA ARG A 41 -3.34 1.68 -10.63
C ARG A 41 -2.29 0.80 -11.31
N LYS A 42 -1.02 1.21 -11.26
CA LYS A 42 0.07 0.40 -11.81
C LYS A 42 0.24 -0.91 -11.05
N CYS A 43 0.11 -0.86 -9.73
CA CYS A 43 0.16 -2.06 -8.89
C CYS A 43 -0.96 -3.04 -9.26
N GLU A 44 -2.20 -2.57 -9.45
CA GLU A 44 -3.30 -3.45 -9.89
C GLU A 44 -3.04 -4.11 -11.25
N GLU A 45 -2.45 -3.37 -12.19
CA GLU A 45 -2.07 -3.90 -13.51
C GLU A 45 -0.95 -4.96 -13.41
N ILE A 46 0.08 -4.69 -12.61
CA ILE A 46 1.20 -5.62 -12.38
C ILE A 46 0.70 -6.90 -11.70
N ILE A 47 -0.17 -6.76 -10.68
CA ILE A 47 -0.82 -7.91 -10.04
C ILE A 47 -1.59 -8.70 -11.09
N ARG A 48 -2.54 -8.10 -11.82
CA ARG A 48 -3.33 -8.80 -12.86
C ARG A 48 -2.49 -9.46 -13.94
N SER A 49 -1.30 -8.95 -14.22
CA SER A 49 -0.37 -9.56 -15.16
C SER A 49 0.35 -10.81 -14.63
N GLY A 50 0.12 -11.19 -13.36
CA GLY A 50 0.75 -12.34 -12.71
C GLY A 50 2.24 -12.13 -12.41
N ARG A 51 2.69 -10.88 -12.35
CA ARG A 51 4.10 -10.53 -12.08
C ARG A 51 4.45 -10.48 -10.60
N ILE A 52 3.45 -10.52 -9.73
CA ILE A 52 3.64 -10.55 -8.28
C ILE A 52 3.55 -11.98 -7.81
N MET A 53 4.51 -12.38 -6.97
CA MET A 53 4.49 -13.64 -6.26
C MET A 53 4.35 -13.37 -4.77
N VAL A 54 3.49 -14.13 -4.11
CA VAL A 54 3.28 -14.09 -2.66
C VAL A 54 3.52 -15.50 -2.14
N ASP A 55 4.47 -15.64 -1.22
CA ASP A 55 4.94 -16.93 -0.69
C ASP A 55 5.37 -17.93 -1.79
N GLY A 56 5.83 -17.40 -2.93
CA GLY A 56 6.26 -18.19 -4.09
C GLY A 56 5.13 -18.56 -5.06
N GLU A 57 3.88 -18.17 -4.77
CA GLU A 57 2.75 -18.39 -5.68
C GLU A 57 2.44 -17.11 -6.48
N PRO A 58 2.25 -17.20 -7.81
CA PRO A 58 1.87 -16.05 -8.63
C PRO A 58 0.45 -15.62 -8.28
N VAL A 59 0.26 -14.33 -8.01
CA VAL A 59 -1.03 -13.74 -7.64
C VAL A 59 -1.46 -12.76 -8.70
N ASP A 60 -2.68 -12.97 -9.20
CA ASP A 60 -3.35 -12.10 -10.17
C ASP A 60 -4.52 -11.28 -9.60
N ASN A 61 -4.85 -11.51 -8.32
CA ASN A 61 -6.01 -10.90 -7.69
C ASN A 61 -5.64 -9.61 -6.91
N PRO A 62 -5.97 -8.41 -7.40
CA PRO A 62 -5.69 -7.14 -6.70
C PRO A 62 -6.56 -6.93 -5.45
N GLY A 63 -7.58 -7.77 -5.22
CA GLY A 63 -8.37 -7.77 -4.00
C GLY A 63 -7.71 -8.49 -2.84
N MET A 64 -6.56 -9.13 -3.06
CA MET A 64 -5.91 -9.96 -2.04
C MET A 64 -5.30 -9.11 -0.93
N ASN A 65 -5.49 -9.57 0.30
CA ASN A 65 -4.82 -9.04 1.46
C ASN A 65 -3.54 -9.85 1.70
N VAL A 66 -2.47 -9.15 2.09
CA VAL A 66 -1.17 -9.72 2.38
C VAL A 66 -0.68 -9.20 3.71
N ASN A 67 -0.01 -10.08 4.45
CA ASN A 67 0.63 -9.72 5.70
C ASN A 67 2.13 -9.54 5.47
N PRO A 68 2.67 -8.30 5.52
CA PRO A 68 4.09 -8.06 5.26
C PRO A 68 5.03 -8.59 6.35
N LEU A 69 4.49 -9.04 7.48
CA LEU A 69 5.27 -9.65 8.58
C LEU A 69 5.45 -11.15 8.42
N THR A 70 4.53 -11.82 7.71
CA THR A 70 4.54 -13.29 7.58
C THR A 70 4.69 -13.75 6.14
N GLN A 71 4.21 -12.98 5.18
CA GLN A 71 4.22 -13.33 3.76
C GLN A 71 5.37 -12.62 3.04
N VAL A 72 6.04 -13.35 2.15
CA VAL A 72 7.13 -12.84 1.33
C VAL A 72 6.59 -12.45 -0.04
N ILE A 73 6.82 -11.20 -0.43
CA ILE A 73 6.34 -10.66 -1.71
C ILE A 73 7.54 -10.45 -2.64
N SER A 74 7.49 -11.03 -3.83
CA SER A 74 8.52 -10.92 -4.88
C SER A 74 7.92 -10.43 -6.19
N PHE A 75 8.68 -9.65 -6.97
CA PHE A 75 8.24 -9.03 -8.23
C PHE A 75 9.42 -8.69 -9.15
#